data_AF-A0A942FTC2-F1
#
_entry.id   AF-A0A942FTC2-F1
#
_cell.length_a   1.000
_cell.length_b   1.000
_cell.length_c   1.000
_cell.angle_alpha   90.00
_cell.angle_beta   90.00
_cell.angle_gamma   90.00
#
_symmetry.space_group_name_H-M   'P 1'
#
loop_
_entity.id
_entity.type
_entity.pdbx_description
1 polymer ?
#
loop_
_entity_poly.entity_id
_entity_poly.type
_entity_poly.pdbx_seq_one_letter_code
_entity_poly.pdbx_strand_id
1 'polypeptide(L)'
;MVKRPRRLRNTAALRVIVAEAAIRPEQLLVPFFVVPGSHEVQPIAALPGVARYSVDKLLGQLELALALGVRSVMLFGVVPNGFKTPGGEAAAAENSPVAQAIRAARAAFGNDLVIISDICLCAYTDHGHCGLLRSTPRGVVIDNDLSLAGLAAMALVHAEAGVDLVAPSDMMDGRVAAIRQALDAQGFTEVGILSYAVKYASAFYGPFREAAGSAPTPPSPP
;
A
#
# COMPACT_ATOMS: atom_id res chain seq x y z
N MET A 1 23.01 9.84 48.59
CA MET A 1 22.06 9.71 47.46
C MET A 1 21.59 8.25 47.33
N VAL A 2 20.31 7.97 47.59
CA VAL A 2 19.74 6.60 47.68
C VAL A 2 19.37 6.02 46.30
N LYS A 3 18.86 6.84 45.37
CA LYS A 3 18.54 6.45 43.99
C LYS A 3 19.70 6.72 43.03
N ARG A 4 20.14 5.68 42.30
CA ARG A 4 21.17 5.78 41.25
C ARG A 4 20.70 5.02 40.00
N PRO A 5 19.98 5.68 39.05
CA PRO A 5 19.42 5.02 37.88
C PRO A 5 20.45 4.33 36.96
N ARG A 6 21.73 4.76 37.00
CA ARG A 6 22.81 4.10 36.26
C ARG A 6 23.02 2.63 36.66
N ARG A 7 22.61 2.21 37.86
CA ARG A 7 22.75 0.82 38.34
C ARG A 7 22.11 -0.20 37.37
N LEU A 8 20.97 0.13 36.78
CA LEU A 8 20.26 -0.73 35.81
C LEU A 8 20.89 -0.75 34.41
N ARG A 9 21.92 0.08 34.15
CA ARG A 9 22.56 0.21 32.83
C ARG A 9 23.96 -0.42 32.77
N ASN A 10 24.42 -0.99 33.88
CA ASN A 10 25.81 -1.40 34.08
C ASN A 10 26.27 -2.56 33.18
N THR A 11 25.37 -3.46 32.79
CA THR A 11 25.71 -4.61 31.93
C THR A 11 24.68 -4.76 30.82
N ALA A 12 25.07 -5.46 29.74
CA ALA A 12 24.13 -5.80 28.67
C ALA A 12 22.94 -6.61 29.22
N ALA A 13 23.21 -7.62 30.05
CA ALA A 13 22.16 -8.43 30.70
C ALA A 13 21.19 -7.60 31.56
N LEU A 14 21.70 -6.64 32.35
CA LEU A 14 20.85 -5.76 33.15
C LEU A 14 19.95 -4.87 32.27
N ARG A 15 20.47 -4.36 31.15
CA ARG A 15 19.67 -3.56 30.22
C ARG A 15 18.58 -4.38 29.53
N VAL A 16 18.84 -5.66 29.25
CA VAL A 16 17.85 -6.56 28.63
C VAL A 16 16.65 -6.78 29.55
N ILE A 17 16.87 -7.08 30.84
CA ILE A 17 15.76 -7.39 31.77
C ILE A 17 14.91 -6.18 32.17
N VAL A 18 15.40 -4.96 31.94
CA VAL A 18 14.67 -3.70 32.22
C VAL A 18 14.21 -2.98 30.94
N ALA A 19 14.42 -3.58 29.77
CA ALA A 19 13.98 -2.99 28.51
C ALA A 19 12.46 -2.99 28.45
N GLU A 20 11.88 -1.83 28.15
CA GLU A 20 10.42 -1.65 28.07
C GLU A 20 9.86 -2.01 26.69
N ALA A 21 10.73 -2.11 25.68
CA ALA A 21 10.36 -2.39 24.30
C ALA A 21 11.30 -3.43 23.67
N ALA A 22 10.71 -4.27 22.82
CA ALA A 22 11.40 -5.21 21.96
C ALA A 22 10.75 -5.19 20.58
N ILE A 23 11.55 -5.40 19.54
CA ILE A 23 11.08 -5.51 18.15
C ILE A 23 11.22 -6.98 17.75
N ARG A 24 10.16 -7.55 17.19
CA ARG A 24 10.13 -8.91 16.67
C ARG A 24 9.75 -8.91 15.18
N PRO A 25 10.28 -9.84 14.36
CA PRO A 25 10.02 -9.86 12.93
C PRO A 25 8.53 -9.85 12.56
N GLU A 26 7.69 -10.55 13.31
CA GLU A 26 6.25 -10.63 13.05
C GLU A 26 5.50 -9.31 13.31
N GLN A 27 6.14 -8.33 13.95
CA GLN A 27 5.60 -6.98 14.14
C GLN A 27 5.94 -6.06 12.94
N LEU A 28 6.74 -6.53 12.00
CA LEU A 28 7.14 -5.77 10.82
C LEU A 28 6.18 -6.04 9.65
N LEU A 29 6.03 -5.02 8.82
CA LEU A 29 5.30 -5.04 7.57
C LEU A 29 6.25 -4.57 6.46
N VAL A 30 6.39 -5.37 5.40
CA VAL A 30 7.30 -5.06 4.29
C VAL A 30 6.50 -4.60 3.06
N PRO A 31 6.77 -3.39 2.52
CA PRO A 31 6.14 -2.92 1.31
C PRO A 31 6.81 -3.51 0.05
N PHE A 32 6.01 -3.90 -0.93
CA PHE A 32 6.47 -4.36 -2.24
C PHE A 32 5.78 -3.61 -3.38
N PHE A 33 6.55 -3.27 -4.42
CA PHE A 33 6.03 -2.69 -5.65
C PHE A 33 5.86 -3.78 -6.70
N VAL A 34 4.66 -3.88 -7.27
CA VAL A 34 4.28 -4.93 -8.22
C VAL A 34 4.04 -4.31 -9.59
N VAL A 35 4.71 -4.86 -10.60
CA VAL A 35 4.57 -4.47 -12.01
C VAL A 35 4.00 -5.62 -12.84
N PRO A 36 3.33 -5.34 -13.98
CA PRO A 36 2.95 -6.38 -14.92
C PRO A 36 4.18 -7.00 -15.60
N GLY A 37 3.98 -8.15 -16.26
CA GLY A 37 5.03 -8.86 -16.98
C GLY A 37 5.48 -10.13 -16.27
N SER A 38 6.62 -10.69 -16.71
CA SER A 38 7.22 -11.91 -16.17
C SER A 38 8.72 -11.74 -16.10
N HIS A 39 9.33 -12.28 -15.04
CA HIS A 39 10.76 -12.22 -14.77
C HIS A 39 11.35 -10.80 -14.65
N GLU A 40 10.51 -9.82 -14.31
CA GLU A 40 10.91 -8.43 -14.13
C GLU A 40 11.41 -8.16 -12.71
N VAL A 41 12.59 -7.54 -12.63
CA VAL A 41 13.11 -6.93 -11.41
C VAL A 41 13.67 -5.56 -11.80
N GLN A 42 13.02 -4.49 -11.34
CA GLN A 42 13.35 -3.12 -11.73
C GLN A 42 13.85 -2.34 -10.51
N PRO A 43 15.17 -2.19 -10.32
CA PRO A 43 15.72 -1.42 -9.21
C PRO A 43 15.19 0.02 -9.19
N ILE A 44 14.93 0.55 -7.99
CA ILE A 44 14.47 1.93 -7.81
C ILE A 44 15.65 2.79 -7.34
N ALA A 45 16.07 3.75 -8.15
CA ALA A 45 17.27 4.55 -7.87
C ALA A 45 17.14 5.36 -6.57
N ALA A 46 15.99 5.99 -6.34
CA ALA A 46 15.74 6.74 -5.10
C ALA A 46 15.58 5.86 -3.83
N LEU A 47 15.46 4.54 -3.97
CA LEU A 47 15.34 3.58 -2.86
C LEU A 47 16.35 2.44 -3.04
N PRO A 48 17.65 2.66 -2.73
CA PRO A 48 18.67 1.63 -2.87
C PRO A 48 18.32 0.36 -2.11
N GLY A 49 18.41 -0.79 -2.79
CA GLY A 49 18.03 -2.10 -2.24
C GLY A 49 16.55 -2.46 -2.40
N VAL A 50 15.73 -1.57 -2.96
CA VAL A 50 14.32 -1.82 -3.29
C VAL A 50 14.15 -1.88 -4.81
N ALA A 51 13.27 -2.76 -5.26
CA ALA A 51 12.91 -2.90 -6.67
C ALA A 51 11.40 -3.06 -6.84
N ARG A 52 10.94 -2.90 -8.09
CA ARG A 52 9.63 -3.37 -8.54
C ARG A 52 9.78 -4.79 -9.08
N TYR A 53 8.80 -5.64 -8.80
CA TYR A 53 8.84 -7.05 -9.16
C TYR A 53 7.62 -7.41 -10.01
N SER A 54 7.81 -8.23 -11.05
CA SER A 54 6.70 -9.01 -11.59
C SER A 54 6.23 -10.02 -10.54
N VAL A 55 5.00 -10.51 -10.69
CA VAL A 55 4.37 -11.42 -9.73
C VAL A 55 5.23 -12.67 -9.46
N ASP A 56 5.83 -13.27 -10.49
CA ASP A 56 6.69 -14.45 -10.34
C ASP A 56 7.95 -14.17 -9.49
N LYS A 57 8.54 -12.97 -9.61
CA LYS A 57 9.71 -12.57 -8.83
C LYS A 57 9.34 -12.12 -7.42
N LEU A 58 8.15 -11.55 -7.24
CA LEU A 58 7.63 -11.17 -5.93
C LEU A 58 7.51 -12.39 -5.02
N LEU A 59 7.04 -13.55 -5.51
CA LEU A 59 6.87 -14.75 -4.68
C LEU A 59 8.15 -15.16 -3.95
N GLY A 60 9.32 -15.08 -4.61
CA GLY A 60 10.60 -15.36 -3.96
C GLY A 60 10.96 -14.37 -2.85
N GLN A 61 10.53 -13.10 -2.96
CA GLN A 61 10.70 -12.12 -1.89
C GLN A 61 9.76 -12.38 -0.71
N LEU A 62 8.53 -12.83 -0.98
CA LEU A 62 7.58 -13.21 0.06
C LEU A 62 8.05 -14.45 0.83
N GLU A 63 8.59 -15.45 0.12
CA GLU A 63 9.20 -16.62 0.75
C GLU A 63 10.37 -16.24 1.66
N LEU A 64 11.25 -15.33 1.20
CA LEU A 64 12.34 -14.81 2.03
C LEU A 64 11.82 -14.05 3.26
N ALA A 65 10.79 -13.23 3.11
CA ALA A 65 10.19 -12.51 4.23
C ALA A 65 9.65 -13.46 5.30
N LEU A 66 8.95 -14.52 4.89
CA LEU A 66 8.46 -15.58 5.78
C LEU A 66 9.59 -16.32 6.48
N ALA A 67 10.67 -16.67 5.75
CA ALA A 67 11.85 -17.33 6.32
C ALA A 67 12.56 -16.46 7.38
N LEU A 68 12.51 -15.13 7.24
CA LEU A 68 13.02 -14.17 8.23
C LEU A 68 12.04 -13.91 9.39
N GLY A 69 10.86 -14.54 9.39
CA GLY A 69 9.83 -14.41 10.43
C GLY A 69 8.85 -13.26 10.22
N VAL A 70 8.94 -12.51 9.12
CA VAL A 70 7.97 -11.46 8.79
C VAL A 70 6.70 -12.10 8.26
N ARG A 71 5.56 -11.67 8.80
CA ARG A 71 4.24 -12.27 8.51
C ARG A 71 3.29 -11.35 7.76
N SER A 72 3.65 -10.10 7.49
CA SER A 72 2.76 -9.16 6.82
C SER A 72 3.45 -8.37 5.72
N VAL A 73 2.75 -8.15 4.61
CA VAL A 73 3.24 -7.40 3.46
C VAL A 73 2.20 -6.40 2.96
N MET A 74 2.68 -5.30 2.39
CA MET A 74 1.85 -4.28 1.75
C MET A 74 2.18 -4.21 0.27
N LEU A 75 1.17 -4.37 -0.59
CA LEU A 75 1.34 -4.38 -2.03
C LEU A 75 0.94 -3.03 -2.63
N PHE A 76 1.84 -2.47 -3.44
CA PHE A 76 1.62 -1.27 -4.24
C PHE A 76 1.71 -1.62 -5.73
N GLY A 77 0.64 -1.33 -6.49
CA GLY A 77 0.64 -1.54 -7.92
C GLY A 77 1.35 -0.43 -8.66
N VAL A 78 2.08 -0.79 -9.72
CA VAL A 78 2.70 0.16 -10.64
C VAL A 78 2.32 -0.26 -12.05
N VAL A 79 1.56 0.59 -12.74
CA VAL A 79 1.16 0.35 -14.14
C VAL A 79 1.99 1.20 -15.10
N PRO A 80 2.28 0.71 -16.32
CA PRO A 80 2.91 1.52 -17.35
C PRO A 80 2.06 2.75 -17.69
N ASN A 81 2.70 3.85 -18.09
CA ASN A 81 2.01 5.13 -18.35
C ASN A 81 0.85 5.02 -19.36
N GLY A 82 0.94 4.13 -20.36
CA GLY A 82 -0.13 3.90 -21.35
C GLY A 82 -1.42 3.30 -20.78
N PHE A 83 -1.40 2.82 -19.53
CA PHE A 83 -2.57 2.32 -18.82
C PHE A 83 -3.12 3.32 -17.79
N LYS A 84 -2.50 4.51 -17.70
CA LYS A 84 -2.97 5.58 -16.81
C LYS A 84 -3.97 6.46 -17.54
N THR A 85 -5.00 6.85 -16.81
CA THR A 85 -6.16 7.60 -17.33
C THR A 85 -6.59 8.63 -16.29
N PRO A 86 -7.42 9.63 -16.64
CA PRO A 86 -7.91 10.59 -15.64
C PRO A 86 -8.77 9.93 -14.54
N GLY A 87 -9.46 8.83 -14.85
CA GLY A 87 -10.30 8.09 -13.89
C GLY A 87 -9.55 7.01 -13.10
N GLY A 88 -8.36 6.62 -13.54
CA GLY A 88 -7.56 5.56 -12.90
C GLY A 88 -8.20 4.18 -12.96
N GLU A 89 -8.98 3.86 -14.01
CA GLU A 89 -9.77 2.62 -14.11
C GLU A 89 -8.93 1.34 -13.98
N ALA A 90 -7.63 1.39 -14.34
CA ALA A 90 -6.70 0.29 -14.16
C ALA A 90 -6.52 -0.16 -12.69
N ALA A 91 -6.88 0.69 -11.72
CA ALA A 91 -6.87 0.36 -10.29
C ALA A 91 -7.85 -0.77 -9.96
N ALA A 92 -9.01 -0.79 -10.61
CA ALA A 92 -10.08 -1.77 -10.40
C ALA A 92 -10.17 -2.80 -11.54
N ALA A 93 -9.08 -3.00 -12.30
CA ALA A 93 -9.03 -4.09 -13.28
C ALA A 93 -8.84 -5.44 -12.56
N GLU A 94 -9.63 -6.46 -12.91
CA GLU A 94 -9.49 -7.81 -12.34
C GLU A 94 -8.07 -8.38 -12.49
N ASN A 95 -7.41 -8.01 -13.59
CA ASN A 95 -6.03 -8.38 -13.90
C ASN A 95 -5.02 -7.29 -13.52
N SER A 96 -5.32 -6.42 -12.56
CA SER A 96 -4.34 -5.47 -12.04
C SER A 96 -3.13 -6.22 -11.45
N PRO A 97 -1.91 -5.64 -11.48
CA PRO A 97 -0.72 -6.29 -10.92
C PRO A 97 -0.91 -6.70 -9.46
N VAL A 98 -1.62 -5.89 -8.67
CA VAL A 98 -1.90 -6.17 -7.25
C VAL A 98 -2.86 -7.35 -7.10
N ALA A 99 -3.97 -7.37 -7.84
CA ALA A 99 -4.92 -8.48 -7.79
C ALA A 99 -4.27 -9.82 -8.20
N GLN A 100 -3.42 -9.81 -9.23
CA GLN A 100 -2.64 -10.98 -9.64
C GLN A 100 -1.64 -11.41 -8.55
N ALA A 101 -0.94 -10.46 -7.92
CA ALA A 101 -0.02 -10.75 -6.82
C ALA A 101 -0.72 -11.33 -5.59
N ILE A 102 -1.89 -10.80 -5.21
CA ILE A 102 -2.68 -11.33 -4.08
C ILE A 102 -3.06 -12.78 -4.37
N ARG A 103 -3.64 -13.07 -5.53
CA ARG A 103 -4.04 -14.45 -5.90
C ARG A 103 -2.85 -15.41 -5.90
N ALA A 104 -1.72 -15.01 -6.49
CA ALA A 104 -0.53 -15.83 -6.54
C ALA A 104 0.07 -16.07 -5.15
N ALA A 105 0.15 -15.03 -4.32
CA ALA A 105 0.65 -15.15 -2.95
C ALA A 105 -0.28 -16.02 -2.07
N ARG A 106 -1.60 -15.90 -2.24
CA ARG A 106 -2.56 -16.79 -1.56
C ARG A 106 -2.40 -18.24 -1.95
N ALA A 107 -2.25 -18.51 -3.25
CA ALA A 107 -2.02 -19.86 -3.74
C ALA A 107 -0.70 -20.46 -3.20
N ALA A 108 0.36 -19.64 -3.07
CA ALA A 108 1.67 -20.09 -2.63
C ALA A 108 1.81 -20.24 -1.10
N PHE A 109 1.22 -19.31 -0.32
CA PHE A 109 1.50 -19.18 1.11
C PHE A 109 0.25 -19.32 2.00
N GLY A 110 -0.95 -19.41 1.43
CA GLY A 110 -2.19 -19.57 2.19
C GLY A 110 -2.34 -18.52 3.29
N ASN A 111 -2.55 -18.99 4.52
CA ASN A 111 -2.75 -18.16 5.72
C ASN A 111 -1.46 -17.84 6.48
N ASP A 112 -0.29 -18.30 6.02
CA ASP A 112 0.99 -18.03 6.69
C ASP A 112 1.49 -16.59 6.47
N LEU A 113 0.88 -15.87 5.52
CA LEU A 113 1.19 -14.52 5.12
C LEU A 113 -0.04 -13.62 5.22
N VAL A 114 0.05 -12.51 5.93
CA VAL A 114 -0.95 -11.45 5.92
C VAL A 114 -0.70 -10.54 4.73
N ILE A 115 -1.69 -10.38 3.86
CA ILE A 115 -1.60 -9.55 2.65
C ILE A 115 -2.45 -8.31 2.82
N ILE A 116 -1.80 -7.16 2.68
CA ILE A 116 -2.40 -5.84 2.76
C ILE A 116 -2.21 -5.18 1.39
N SER A 117 -3.25 -4.53 0.88
CA SER A 117 -3.18 -3.81 -0.39
C SER A 117 -3.48 -2.33 -0.21
N ASP A 118 -2.71 -1.46 -0.86
CA ASP A 118 -3.02 -0.03 -0.91
C ASP A 118 -4.28 0.22 -1.74
N ILE A 119 -5.15 1.12 -1.26
CA ILE A 119 -6.31 1.61 -2.00
C ILE A 119 -6.11 3.11 -2.23
N CYS A 120 -5.70 3.47 -3.45
CA CYS A 120 -5.45 4.85 -3.87
C CYS A 120 -5.32 4.89 -5.40
N LEU A 121 -5.82 5.96 -6.03
CA LEU A 121 -5.79 6.07 -7.49
C LEU A 121 -4.49 6.68 -8.05
N CYS A 122 -3.59 7.21 -7.21
CA CYS A 122 -2.45 8.01 -7.69
C CYS A 122 -1.47 7.25 -8.59
N ALA A 123 -1.32 5.94 -8.42
CA ALA A 123 -0.48 5.10 -9.28
C ALA A 123 -1.13 4.79 -10.64
N TYR A 124 -2.42 5.06 -10.79
CA TYR A 124 -3.26 4.70 -11.93
C TYR A 124 -3.80 5.92 -12.67
N THR A 125 -3.86 7.09 -12.03
CA THR A 125 -4.22 8.34 -12.68
C THR A 125 -3.08 8.89 -13.53
N ASP A 126 -3.39 9.48 -14.69
CA ASP A 126 -2.38 10.14 -15.54
C ASP A 126 -1.83 11.44 -14.94
N HIS A 127 -2.58 12.07 -14.03
CA HIS A 127 -2.19 13.27 -13.31
C HIS A 127 -1.55 13.00 -11.93
N GLY A 128 -1.46 11.73 -11.50
CA GLY A 128 -0.80 11.32 -10.26
C GLY A 128 -1.47 11.75 -8.95
N HIS A 129 -2.72 12.23 -8.98
CA HIS A 129 -3.46 12.59 -7.77
C HIS A 129 -4.25 11.39 -7.22
N CYS A 130 -4.52 11.38 -5.92
CA CYS A 130 -5.16 10.24 -5.24
C CYS A 130 -6.63 10.00 -5.61
N GLY A 131 -7.25 10.93 -6.35
CA GLY A 131 -8.66 10.92 -6.68
C GLY A 131 -8.93 11.68 -7.99
N LEU A 132 -10.19 11.67 -8.43
CA LEU A 132 -10.64 12.26 -9.67
C LEU A 132 -10.58 13.79 -9.60
N LEU A 133 -10.18 14.43 -10.69
CA LEU A 133 -10.14 15.89 -10.79
C LEU A 133 -11.45 16.46 -11.32
N ARG A 134 -11.88 17.59 -10.77
CA ARG A 134 -13.03 18.37 -11.27
C ARG A 134 -12.67 19.84 -11.41
N SER A 135 -13.11 20.44 -12.52
CA SER A 135 -13.04 21.89 -12.71
C SER A 135 -14.14 22.59 -11.91
N THR A 136 -13.77 23.63 -11.17
CA THR A 136 -14.67 24.48 -10.41
C THR A 136 -14.40 25.95 -10.75
N PRO A 137 -15.29 26.89 -10.38
CA PRO A 137 -15.00 28.32 -10.51
C PRO A 137 -13.76 28.80 -9.74
N ARG A 138 -13.25 28.00 -8.78
CA ARG A 138 -12.04 28.29 -7.99
C ARG A 138 -10.79 27.58 -8.51
N GLY A 139 -10.89 26.86 -9.63
CA GLY A 139 -9.81 26.06 -10.20
C GLY A 139 -10.11 24.55 -10.17
N VAL A 140 -9.08 23.77 -10.46
CA VAL A 140 -9.15 22.30 -10.46
C VAL A 140 -8.97 21.79 -9.03
N VAL A 141 -9.88 20.93 -8.59
CA VAL A 141 -9.84 20.28 -7.27
C VAL A 141 -9.88 18.76 -7.43
N ILE A 142 -9.40 18.03 -6.42
CA ILE A 142 -9.71 16.60 -6.29
C ILE A 142 -11.14 16.51 -5.75
N ASP A 143 -12.03 15.87 -6.49
CA ASP A 143 -13.41 15.68 -6.07
C ASP A 143 -13.53 14.48 -5.13
N ASN A 144 -13.98 14.77 -3.90
CA ASN A 144 -14.06 13.77 -2.84
C ASN A 144 -15.00 12.61 -3.20
N ASP A 145 -16.27 12.94 -3.48
CA ASP A 145 -17.34 11.96 -3.56
C ASP A 145 -17.23 11.14 -4.85
N LEU A 146 -16.86 11.79 -5.97
CA LEU A 146 -16.61 11.09 -7.23
C LEU A 146 -15.45 10.09 -7.11
N SER A 147 -14.49 10.32 -6.22
CA SER A 147 -13.36 9.41 -6.00
C SER A 147 -13.74 8.15 -5.22
N LEU A 148 -14.77 8.21 -4.36
CA LEU A 148 -15.12 7.10 -3.47
C LEU A 148 -15.52 5.83 -4.23
N ALA A 149 -16.22 5.98 -5.36
CA ALA A 149 -16.67 4.84 -6.17
C ALA A 149 -15.49 4.04 -6.75
N GLY A 150 -14.46 4.73 -7.27
CA GLY A 150 -13.25 4.08 -7.79
C GLY A 150 -12.45 3.38 -6.69
N LEU A 151 -12.34 3.99 -5.51
CA LEU A 151 -11.66 3.40 -4.35
C LEU A 151 -12.39 2.15 -3.84
N ALA A 152 -13.72 2.18 -3.78
CA ALA A 152 -14.52 1.03 -3.39
C ALA A 152 -14.43 -0.11 -4.42
N ALA A 153 -14.48 0.20 -5.72
CA ALA A 153 -14.31 -0.79 -6.78
C ALA A 153 -12.93 -1.47 -6.72
N MET A 154 -11.86 -0.71 -6.49
CA MET A 154 -10.52 -1.25 -6.29
C MET A 154 -10.44 -2.18 -5.07
N ALA A 155 -11.06 -1.79 -3.96
CA ALA A 155 -11.10 -2.61 -2.75
C ALA A 155 -11.85 -3.94 -2.97
N LEU A 156 -12.95 -3.93 -3.72
CA LEU A 156 -13.70 -5.14 -4.08
C LEU A 156 -12.86 -6.11 -4.91
N VAL A 157 -12.17 -5.63 -5.93
CA VAL A 157 -11.29 -6.46 -6.77
C VAL A 157 -10.16 -7.10 -5.93
N HIS A 158 -9.62 -6.36 -4.97
CA HIS A 158 -8.60 -6.90 -4.06
C HIS A 158 -9.18 -7.90 -3.06
N ALA A 159 -10.42 -7.68 -2.59
CA ALA A 159 -11.14 -8.63 -1.75
C ALA A 159 -11.45 -9.95 -2.47
N GLU A 160 -11.93 -9.89 -3.71
CA GLU A 160 -12.13 -11.05 -4.59
C GLU A 160 -10.83 -11.82 -4.84
N ALA A 161 -9.70 -11.11 -4.90
CA ALA A 161 -8.38 -11.72 -5.03
C ALA A 161 -7.89 -12.43 -3.75
N GLY A 162 -8.51 -12.17 -2.60
CA GLY A 162 -8.19 -12.80 -1.31
C GLY A 162 -7.31 -11.95 -0.38
N VAL A 163 -7.39 -10.62 -0.45
CA VAL A 163 -6.67 -9.74 0.49
C VAL A 163 -7.21 -9.88 1.92
N ASP A 164 -6.37 -9.74 2.93
CA ASP A 164 -6.85 -9.72 4.33
C ASP A 164 -7.28 -8.31 4.75
N LEU A 165 -6.48 -7.30 4.38
CA LEU A 165 -6.78 -5.91 4.65
C LEU A 165 -6.63 -5.03 3.42
N VAL A 166 -7.57 -4.12 3.24
CA VAL A 166 -7.44 -3.00 2.31
C VAL A 166 -7.02 -1.75 3.08
N ALA A 167 -6.07 -0.99 2.54
CA ALA A 167 -5.45 0.14 3.22
C ALA A 167 -5.69 1.43 2.45
N PRO A 168 -6.84 2.13 2.66
CA PRO A 168 -7.13 3.38 1.97
C PRO A 168 -6.17 4.48 2.40
N SER A 169 -5.35 4.92 1.45
CA SER A 169 -4.31 5.93 1.66
C SER A 169 -4.56 7.24 0.89
N ASP A 170 -5.71 7.33 0.25
CA ASP A 170 -6.19 8.43 -0.60
C ASP A 170 -6.48 9.74 0.16
N MET A 171 -6.83 9.66 1.45
CA MET A 171 -7.24 10.78 2.31
C MET A 171 -8.56 11.48 1.94
N MET A 172 -9.45 10.83 1.21
CA MET A 172 -10.81 11.32 0.97
C MET A 172 -11.68 11.21 2.24
N ASP A 173 -12.57 12.16 2.45
CA ASP A 173 -13.56 12.11 3.51
C ASP A 173 -14.60 11.03 3.22
N GLY A 174 -14.98 10.27 4.25
CA GLY A 174 -15.98 9.20 4.13
C GLY A 174 -15.52 7.90 3.47
N ARG A 175 -14.31 7.81 2.89
CA ARG A 175 -13.85 6.61 2.14
C ARG A 175 -13.93 5.29 2.92
N VAL A 176 -13.63 5.31 4.23
CA VAL A 176 -13.69 4.08 5.05
C VAL A 176 -15.11 3.54 5.09
N ALA A 177 -16.11 4.41 5.27
CA ALA A 177 -17.50 4.00 5.28
C ALA A 177 -17.95 3.49 3.90
N ALA A 178 -17.57 4.19 2.82
CA ALA A 178 -17.90 3.77 1.46
C ALA A 178 -17.28 2.40 1.10
N ILE A 179 -16.00 2.19 1.41
CA ILE A 179 -15.30 0.91 1.19
C ILE A 179 -15.92 -0.20 2.05
N ARG A 180 -16.19 0.05 3.34
CA ARG A 180 -16.82 -0.94 4.22
C ARG A 180 -18.20 -1.36 3.71
N GLN A 181 -19.04 -0.40 3.33
CA GLN A 181 -20.37 -0.68 2.78
C GLN A 181 -20.30 -1.52 1.50
N ALA A 182 -19.37 -1.20 0.59
CA ALA A 182 -19.19 -1.96 -0.65
C ALA A 182 -18.74 -3.40 -0.36
N LEU A 183 -17.73 -3.59 0.49
CA LEU A 183 -17.24 -4.91 0.89
C LEU A 183 -18.36 -5.73 1.57
N ASP A 184 -19.11 -5.15 2.50
CA ASP A 184 -20.23 -5.84 3.16
C ASP A 184 -21.34 -6.23 2.20
N ALA A 185 -21.71 -5.34 1.28
CA ALA A 185 -22.75 -5.60 0.29
C ALA A 185 -22.40 -6.77 -0.65
N GLN A 186 -21.11 -7.04 -0.85
CA GLN A 186 -20.61 -8.17 -1.65
C GLN A 186 -20.22 -9.40 -0.81
N GLY A 187 -20.47 -9.37 0.51
CA GLY A 187 -20.20 -10.50 1.40
C GLY A 187 -18.75 -10.62 1.91
N PHE A 188 -17.89 -9.63 1.65
CA PHE A 188 -16.51 -9.57 2.14
C PHE A 188 -16.43 -8.99 3.56
N THR A 189 -17.23 -9.53 4.49
CA THR A 189 -17.36 -9.02 5.87
C THR A 189 -16.07 -9.18 6.68
N GLU A 190 -15.27 -10.20 6.40
CA GLU A 190 -14.02 -10.51 7.11
C GLU A 190 -12.82 -9.68 6.65
N VAL A 191 -12.92 -8.99 5.50
CA VAL A 191 -11.82 -8.15 5.00
C VAL A 191 -11.70 -6.90 5.85
N GLY A 192 -10.54 -6.70 6.46
CA GLY A 192 -10.26 -5.57 7.35
C GLY A 192 -9.92 -4.28 6.58
N ILE A 193 -10.03 -3.14 7.27
CA ILE A 193 -9.63 -1.84 6.73
C ILE A 193 -8.50 -1.26 7.59
N LEU A 194 -7.30 -1.18 7.03
CA LEU A 194 -6.16 -0.47 7.64
C LEU A 194 -6.17 0.99 7.20
N SER A 195 -6.99 1.79 7.88
CA SER A 195 -7.17 3.20 7.53
C SER A 195 -5.91 4.02 7.75
N TYR A 196 -5.40 4.68 6.71
CA TYR A 196 -4.51 5.83 6.88
C TYR A 196 -5.34 7.00 7.42
N ALA A 197 -5.67 6.96 8.71
CA ALA A 197 -6.50 7.97 9.36
C ALA A 197 -5.79 9.32 9.46
N VAL A 198 -4.46 9.28 9.62
CA VAL A 198 -3.61 10.46 9.75
C VAL A 198 -2.42 10.31 8.79
N LYS A 199 -2.59 10.83 7.57
CA LYS A 199 -1.52 10.93 6.55
C LYS A 199 -1.31 12.40 6.22
N TYR A 200 -0.08 12.89 6.39
CA TYR A 200 0.25 14.30 6.26
C TYR A 200 0.67 14.67 4.84
N ALA A 201 0.54 15.94 4.45
CA ALA A 201 1.20 16.48 3.27
C ALA A 201 2.71 16.63 3.56
N SER A 202 3.51 15.62 3.19
CA SER A 202 4.90 15.50 3.60
C SER A 202 5.89 15.52 2.42
N ALA A 203 7.04 16.16 2.63
CA ALA A 203 8.15 16.15 1.68
C ALA A 203 8.90 14.80 1.63
N PHE A 204 8.69 13.92 2.62
CA PHE A 204 9.36 12.61 2.68
C PHE A 204 8.87 11.60 1.63
N TYR A 205 7.83 11.91 0.85
CA TYR A 205 7.25 10.98 -0.13
C TYR A 205 7.94 10.96 -1.49
N GLY A 206 8.98 11.79 -1.72
CA GLY A 206 9.69 11.85 -3.00
C GLY A 206 10.14 10.49 -3.53
N PRO A 207 10.91 9.68 -2.77
CA PRO A 207 11.36 8.36 -3.22
C PRO A 207 10.22 7.39 -3.53
N PHE A 208 9.13 7.43 -2.75
CA PHE A 208 7.95 6.61 -3.02
C PHE A 208 7.25 7.03 -4.32
N ARG A 209 7.13 8.33 -4.60
CA ARG A 209 6.51 8.82 -5.84
C ARG A 209 7.28 8.38 -7.09
N GLU A 210 8.61 8.33 -7.01
CA GLU A 210 9.44 7.73 -8.06
C GLU A 210 9.17 6.23 -8.18
N ALA A 211 9.16 5.51 -7.06
CA ALA A 211 8.88 4.07 -7.02
C ALA A 211 7.52 3.70 -7.63
N ALA A 212 6.45 4.42 -7.29
CA ALA A 212 5.10 4.18 -7.79
C ALA A 212 4.79 4.88 -9.13
N GLY A 213 5.70 5.75 -9.61
CA GLY A 213 5.45 6.59 -10.79
C GLY A 213 4.26 7.54 -10.60
N SER A 214 4.03 8.03 -9.38
CA SER A 214 2.81 8.74 -8.96
C SER A 214 3.05 10.20 -8.53
N ALA A 215 4.13 10.82 -9.02
CA ALA A 215 4.36 12.24 -8.79
C ALA A 215 3.23 13.06 -9.45
N PRO A 216 2.49 13.89 -8.70
CA PRO A 216 1.40 14.68 -9.28
C PRO A 216 1.93 15.65 -10.33
N THR A 217 1.26 15.73 -11.48
CA THR A 217 1.55 16.77 -12.48
C THR A 217 0.87 18.08 -12.07
N PRO A 218 1.49 19.24 -12.33
CA PRO A 218 0.79 20.50 -12.18
C PRO A 218 -0.44 20.50 -13.09
N PRO A 219 -1.58 21.09 -12.67
CA PRO A 219 -2.69 21.30 -13.58
C PRO A 219 -2.16 22.09 -14.78
N SER A 220 -2.42 21.60 -16.00
CA SER A 220 -2.07 22.31 -17.21
C SER A 220 -2.69 23.71 -17.14
N PRO A 221 -1.92 24.80 -17.40
CA PRO A 221 -2.54 26.10 -17.51
C PRO A 221 -3.60 26.07 -18.63
N PRO A 222 -4.69 26.82 -18.50
CA PRO A 222 -5.72 26.94 -19.53
C PRO A 222 -5.17 27.47 -20.85
#